data_AF-W5SP59-F1
#
_entry.id   AF-W5SP59-F1
#
_cell.length_a   1.000
_cell.length_b   1.000
_cell.length_c   1.000
_cell.angle_alpha   90.00
_cell.angle_beta   90.00
_cell.angle_gamma   90.00
#
_symmetry.space_group_name_H-M   'P 1'
#
loop_
_entity.id
_entity.type
_entity.pdbx_description
1 polymer ?
#
loop_
_entity_poly.entity_id
_entity_poly.type
_entity_poly.pdbx_seq_one_letter_code
_entity_poly.pdbx_strand_id
1 'polypeptide(L)'
;MTFKNRELKYSILFRSNLSISDIAKILDVSESTILEAKLDILGELVSNPDDADTTTVASSNVDLDDLARDATCEAYKLEGERDRFYKSFYSIANSYINSHFKYKELTLQSVFKKLIDINKEILNLERQINDSDDENLCKKLRLSLKYKVCKKNRMSRELVLSDMKEDYECLIKLKEIFKSRGLKLG
;
A
#
# COMPACT_ATOMS: atom_id res chain seq x y z
N MET A 1 6.77 8.41 -8.82
CA MET A 1 6.24 9.61 -8.13
C MET A 1 6.03 10.69 -9.17
N THR A 2 4.80 11.05 -9.50
CA THR A 2 4.50 12.30 -10.20
C THR A 2 4.40 13.38 -9.14
N PHE A 3 5.44 14.20 -9.01
CA PHE A 3 5.44 15.38 -8.14
C PHE A 3 4.21 16.24 -8.46
N LYS A 4 3.40 16.53 -7.43
CA LYS A 4 2.11 17.22 -7.55
C LYS A 4 2.22 18.74 -7.74
N ASN A 5 3.42 19.33 -7.68
CA ASN A 5 3.60 20.77 -7.81
C ASN A 5 4.40 21.09 -9.08
N ARG A 6 3.68 21.42 -10.17
CA ARG A 6 4.30 21.76 -11.47
C ARG A 6 4.98 23.13 -11.42
N GLU A 7 4.40 24.11 -10.74
CA GLU A 7 4.93 25.48 -10.65
C GLU A 7 6.30 25.54 -9.97
N LEU A 8 6.47 24.79 -8.86
CA LEU A 8 7.75 24.68 -8.16
C LEU A 8 8.84 24.01 -9.01
N LYS A 9 8.47 23.13 -9.94
CA LYS A 9 9.43 22.54 -10.90
C LYS A 9 9.87 23.54 -11.96
N TYR A 10 8.92 24.29 -12.50
CA TYR A 10 9.22 25.32 -13.50
C TYR A 10 10.13 26.41 -12.92
N SER A 11 9.87 26.87 -11.69
CA SER A 11 10.68 27.92 -11.06
C SER A 11 12.13 27.50 -10.78
N ILE A 12 12.36 26.25 -10.38
CA ILE A 12 13.70 25.70 -10.19
C ILE A 12 14.42 25.56 -11.54
N LEU A 13 13.74 25.04 -12.56
CA LEU A 13 14.33 24.80 -13.88
C LEU A 13 14.60 26.11 -14.63
N PHE A 14 13.77 27.14 -14.47
CA PHE A 14 14.04 28.46 -15.05
C PHE A 14 15.20 29.20 -14.40
N ARG A 15 15.55 28.86 -13.16
CA ARG A 15 16.74 29.40 -12.47
C ARG A 15 18.03 28.66 -12.83
N SER A 16 17.92 27.48 -13.44
CA SER A 16 19.07 26.78 -13.99
C SER A 16 19.42 27.31 -15.38
N ASN A 17 20.70 27.34 -15.74
CA ASN A 17 21.20 27.77 -17.07
C ASN A 17 20.85 26.77 -18.20
N LEU A 18 19.74 26.04 -18.07
CA LEU A 18 19.28 25.08 -19.07
C LEU A 18 18.54 25.80 -20.20
N SER A 19 18.71 25.31 -21.43
CA SER A 19 17.93 25.80 -22.56
C SER A 19 16.47 25.38 -22.41
N ILE A 20 15.55 26.14 -23.03
CA ILE A 20 14.12 25.81 -23.04
C ILE A 20 13.88 24.40 -23.60
N SER A 21 14.70 23.99 -24.58
CA SER A 21 14.65 22.64 -25.16
C SER A 21 15.05 21.55 -24.16
N ASP A 22 16.03 21.81 -23.30
CA ASP A 22 16.45 20.86 -22.27
C ASP A 22 15.42 20.76 -21.15
N ILE A 23 14.81 21.87 -20.76
CA ILE A 23 13.70 21.90 -19.80
C ILE A 23 12.49 21.12 -20.36
N ALA A 24 12.23 21.21 -21.67
CA ALA A 24 11.17 20.47 -22.38
C ALA A 24 11.38 18.96 -22.30
N LYS A 25 12.61 18.52 -22.54
CA LYS A 25 12.99 17.11 -22.42
C LYS A 25 12.91 16.60 -20.98
N ILE A 26 13.34 17.41 -20.01
CA ILE A 26 13.32 17.03 -18.59
C ILE A 26 11.89 16.90 -18.05
N LEU A 27 10.98 17.76 -18.52
CA LEU A 27 9.59 17.79 -18.07
C LEU A 27 8.64 16.96 -18.93
N ASP A 28 9.12 16.41 -20.05
CA ASP A 28 8.32 15.67 -21.04
C ASP A 28 7.11 16.47 -21.54
N VAL A 29 7.36 17.74 -21.91
CA VAL A 29 6.35 18.69 -22.41
C VAL A 29 6.89 19.44 -23.63
N SER A 30 6.01 20.08 -24.41
CA SER A 30 6.45 20.90 -25.54
C SER A 30 7.15 22.18 -25.07
N GLU A 31 8.10 22.67 -25.87
CA GLU A 31 8.80 23.94 -25.62
C GLU A 31 7.82 25.13 -25.51
N SER A 32 6.70 25.08 -26.23
CA SER A 32 5.63 26.09 -26.14
C SER A 32 5.01 26.19 -24.75
N THR A 33 4.75 25.05 -24.08
CA THR A 33 4.20 25.02 -22.72
C THR A 33 5.18 25.56 -21.69
N ILE A 34 6.48 25.43 -21.95
CA ILE A 34 7.53 26.01 -21.10
C ILE A 34 7.62 27.52 -21.31
N LEU A 35 7.48 28.00 -22.53
CA LEU A 35 7.45 29.43 -22.82
C LEU A 35 6.24 30.11 -22.17
N GLU A 36 5.06 29.49 -22.25
CA GLU A 36 3.84 29.97 -21.55
C GLU A 36 4.05 30.03 -20.04
N ALA A 37 4.54 28.94 -19.43
CA ALA A 37 4.82 28.91 -17.99
C ALA A 37 5.90 29.93 -17.56
N LYS A 38 6.87 30.22 -18.44
CA LYS A 38 7.89 31.25 -18.19
C LYS A 38 7.28 32.64 -18.20
N LEU A 39 6.37 32.91 -19.15
CA LEU A 39 5.67 34.19 -19.26
C LEU A 39 4.71 34.41 -18.10
N ASP A 40 4.00 33.39 -17.63
CA ASP A 40 3.10 33.50 -16.48
C ASP A 40 3.86 33.84 -15.19
N ILE A 41 5.01 33.20 -14.96
CA ILE A 41 5.88 33.47 -13.80
C ILE A 41 6.56 34.85 -13.89
N LEU A 42 6.97 35.27 -15.11
CA LEU A 42 7.61 36.57 -15.31
C LEU A 42 6.58 37.72 -15.30
N GLY A 43 5.37 37.46 -15.79
CA GLY A 43 4.25 38.41 -15.83
C GLY A 43 3.73 38.76 -14.44
N GLU A 44 3.76 37.82 -13.49
CA GLU A 44 3.54 38.14 -12.06
C GLU A 44 4.60 39.12 -11.52
N LEU A 45 5.86 39.02 -11.94
CA LEU A 45 6.96 39.85 -11.45
C LEU A 45 6.98 41.28 -12.01
N VAL A 46 6.39 41.50 -13.20
CA VAL A 46 6.41 42.81 -13.92
C VAL A 46 5.26 43.74 -13.49
N SER A 47 4.41 43.34 -12.54
CA SER A 47 3.30 44.16 -12.07
C SER A 47 3.69 45.35 -11.15
N ASN A 48 4.99 45.61 -10.95
CA ASN A 48 5.50 46.85 -10.35
C ASN A 48 6.42 47.59 -11.33
N PRO A 49 5.88 48.53 -12.13
CA PRO A 49 6.66 49.30 -13.10
C PRO A 49 7.05 50.64 -12.47
N ASP A 50 8.07 50.64 -11.62
CA ASP A 50 8.76 51.87 -11.21
C ASP A 50 10.19 51.49 -10.79
N ASP A 51 11.03 51.16 -11.76
CA ASP A 51 12.33 51.82 -11.89
C ASP A 51 13.03 51.45 -13.20
N ALA A 52 13.73 52.44 -13.72
CA ALA A 52 14.28 52.51 -15.05
C ALA A 52 15.60 51.73 -15.26
N ASP A 53 16.05 51.82 -16.51
CA ASP A 53 17.43 51.69 -17.00
C ASP A 53 17.98 50.34 -17.43
N THR A 54 18.05 50.25 -18.76
CA THR A 54 19.11 49.62 -19.55
C THR A 54 20.48 49.76 -18.90
N THR A 55 20.91 48.71 -18.20
CA THR A 55 22.32 48.40 -18.00
C THR A 55 22.54 46.90 -18.18
N THR A 56 23.39 46.56 -19.13
CA THR A 56 24.09 45.27 -19.22
C THR A 56 24.87 45.05 -17.93
N VAL A 57 24.24 44.42 -16.93
CA VAL A 57 24.90 44.02 -15.68
C VAL A 57 25.17 42.52 -15.74
N ALA A 58 26.46 42.23 -15.85
CA ALA A 58 27.20 41.06 -15.39
C ALA A 58 26.48 39.70 -15.46
N SER A 59 27.09 38.80 -16.25
CA SER A 59 27.26 37.38 -15.91
C SER A 59 27.13 37.19 -14.40
N SER A 60 25.97 36.70 -13.94
CA SER A 60 25.79 36.34 -12.55
C SER A 60 26.80 35.24 -12.26
N ASN A 61 27.82 35.57 -11.45
CA ASN A 61 28.56 34.57 -10.69
C ASN A 61 27.53 33.95 -9.74
N VAL A 62 26.67 33.08 -10.28
CA VAL A 62 25.94 32.12 -9.47
C VAL A 62 27.04 31.24 -8.91
N ASP A 63 27.30 31.37 -7.62
CA ASP A 63 28.24 30.51 -6.94
C ASP A 63 27.69 29.08 -7.03
N LEU A 64 28.25 28.33 -7.98
CA LEU A 64 27.84 26.98 -8.29
C LEU A 64 28.07 26.06 -7.09
N ASP A 65 29.02 26.39 -6.21
CA ASP A 65 29.29 25.64 -4.99
C ASP A 65 28.18 25.87 -3.95
N ASP A 66 27.67 27.10 -3.84
CA ASP A 66 26.51 27.40 -2.99
C ASP A 66 25.24 26.71 -3.50
N LEU A 67 24.99 26.75 -4.81
CA LEU A 67 23.84 26.08 -5.42
C LEU A 67 23.93 24.55 -5.27
N ALA A 68 25.12 23.96 -5.45
CA ALA A 68 25.36 22.54 -5.25
C ALA A 68 25.15 22.14 -3.78
N ARG A 69 25.61 22.96 -2.83
CA ARG A 69 25.42 22.75 -1.41
C ARG A 69 23.93 22.79 -1.03
N ASP A 70 23.19 23.77 -1.51
CA ASP A 70 21.75 23.91 -1.24
C ASP A 70 20.95 22.76 -1.84
N ALA A 71 21.26 22.38 -3.09
CA ALA A 71 20.63 21.23 -3.74
C ALA A 71 20.93 19.91 -2.99
N THR A 72 22.16 19.75 -2.49
CA THR A 72 22.56 18.58 -1.70
C THR A 72 21.83 18.54 -0.36
N CYS A 73 21.73 19.67 0.34
CA CYS A 73 20.96 19.78 1.58
C CYS A 73 19.48 19.44 1.38
N GLU A 74 18.85 19.95 0.32
CA GLU A 74 17.46 19.61 -0.01
C GLU A 74 17.30 18.13 -0.39
N ALA A 75 18.24 17.55 -1.12
CA ALA A 75 18.23 16.11 -1.42
C ALA A 75 18.24 15.26 -0.14
N TYR A 76 19.08 15.60 0.84
CA TYR A 76 19.12 14.91 2.14
C TYR A 76 17.82 15.08 2.94
N LYS A 77 17.20 16.26 2.92
CA LYS A 77 15.89 16.47 3.57
C LYS A 77 14.81 15.60 2.94
N LEU A 78 14.73 15.57 1.61
CA LEU A 78 13.78 14.75 0.86
C LEU A 78 13.98 13.25 1.11
N GLU A 79 15.22 12.80 1.24
CA GLU A 79 15.53 11.42 1.62
C GLU A 79 15.04 11.11 3.05
N GLY A 80 15.28 12.02 4.00
CA GLY A 80 14.79 11.88 5.37
C GLY A 80 13.26 11.90 5.50
N GLU A 81 12.56 12.65 4.66
CA GLU A 81 11.09 12.63 4.56
C GLU A 81 10.58 11.33 3.95
N ARG A 82 11.23 10.85 2.89
CA ARG A 82 10.94 9.57 2.25
C ARG A 82 11.06 8.41 3.25
N ASP A 83 12.13 8.37 4.03
CA ASP A 83 12.34 7.33 5.03
C ASP A 83 11.31 7.38 6.17
N ARG A 84 10.95 8.59 6.63
CA ARG A 84 9.88 8.78 7.62
C ARG A 84 8.51 8.34 7.10
N PHE A 85 8.21 8.64 5.84
CA PHE A 85 7.01 8.17 5.18
C PHE A 85 6.96 6.65 5.13
N TYR A 86 8.04 5.98 4.68
CA TYR A 86 8.08 4.52 4.62
C TYR A 86 7.94 3.88 6.00
N LYS A 87 8.64 4.38 7.03
CA LYS A 87 8.48 3.89 8.41
C LYS A 87 7.04 3.99 8.89
N SER A 88 6.42 5.15 8.72
CA SER A 88 5.02 5.37 9.13
C SER A 88 4.06 4.47 8.35
N PHE A 89 4.32 4.30 7.05
CA PHE A 89 3.55 3.42 6.18
C PHE A 89 3.61 1.95 6.64
N TYR A 90 4.82 1.40 6.82
CA TYR A 90 5.00 0.02 7.28
C TYR A 90 4.41 -0.19 8.68
N SER A 91 4.50 0.82 9.56
CA SER A 91 3.86 0.76 10.87
C SER A 91 2.34 0.58 10.76
N ILE A 92 1.69 1.35 9.87
CA ILE A 92 0.24 1.25 9.65
C ILE A 92 -0.13 -0.10 9.02
N ALA A 93 0.61 -0.52 7.98
CA ALA A 93 0.37 -1.79 7.31
C ALA A 93 0.53 -2.98 8.28
N ASN A 94 1.59 -2.98 9.10
CA ASN A 94 1.80 -4.01 10.12
C ASN A 94 0.71 -3.97 11.20
N SER A 95 0.27 -2.79 11.62
CA SER A 95 -0.84 -2.66 12.57
C SER A 95 -2.14 -3.26 12.01
N TYR A 96 -2.42 -3.03 10.72
CA TYR A 96 -3.58 -3.59 10.04
C TYR A 96 -3.49 -5.12 9.94
N ILE A 97 -2.35 -5.64 9.48
CA ILE A 97 -2.08 -7.07 9.36
C ILE A 97 -2.21 -7.77 10.72
N ASN A 98 -1.60 -7.21 11.78
CA ASN A 98 -1.70 -7.76 13.14
C ASN A 98 -3.13 -7.78 13.66
N SER A 99 -3.90 -6.72 13.40
CA SER A 99 -5.31 -6.67 13.79
C SER A 99 -6.15 -7.71 13.04
N HIS A 100 -5.88 -7.91 11.75
CA HIS A 100 -6.51 -8.94 10.94
C HIS A 100 -6.22 -10.34 11.47
N PHE A 101 -4.95 -10.65 11.80
CA PHE A 101 -4.60 -11.95 12.39
C PHE A 101 -5.32 -12.21 13.72
N LYS A 102 -5.44 -11.20 14.60
CA LYS A 102 -6.21 -11.34 15.85
C LYS A 102 -7.69 -11.60 15.60
N TYR A 103 -8.30 -10.89 14.65
CA TYR A 103 -9.69 -11.11 14.27
C TYR A 103 -9.90 -12.52 13.70
N LYS A 104 -8.99 -12.95 12.83
CA LYS A 104 -8.99 -14.28 12.21
C LYS A 104 -8.88 -15.37 13.27
N GLU A 105 -7.96 -15.22 14.23
CA GLU A 105 -7.81 -16.13 15.37
C GLU A 105 -9.13 -16.30 16.15
N LEU A 106 -9.78 -15.20 16.54
CA LEU A 106 -11.05 -15.24 17.27
C LEU A 106 -12.16 -15.93 16.47
N THR A 107 -12.25 -15.63 15.17
CA THR A 107 -13.28 -16.18 14.29
C THR A 107 -13.11 -17.69 14.12
N LEU A 108 -11.87 -18.12 13.82
CA LEU A 108 -11.52 -19.52 13.62
C LEU A 108 -11.63 -20.33 14.92
N GLN A 109 -11.30 -19.75 16.08
CA GLN A 109 -11.35 -20.43 17.38
C GLN A 109 -12.73 -21.06 17.65
N SER A 110 -13.80 -20.34 17.31
CA SER A 110 -15.17 -20.82 17.48
C SER A 110 -15.47 -22.07 16.62
N VAL A 111 -14.94 -22.08 15.39
CA VAL A 111 -15.13 -23.19 14.44
C VAL A 111 -14.26 -24.37 14.82
N PHE A 112 -13.02 -24.12 15.26
CA PHE A 112 -12.14 -25.15 15.81
C PHE A 112 -12.77 -25.86 17.01
N LYS A 113 -13.41 -25.11 17.92
CA LYS A 113 -14.13 -25.71 19.05
C LYS A 113 -15.23 -26.67 18.59
N LYS A 114 -16.05 -26.28 17.61
CA LYS A 114 -17.09 -27.16 17.02
C LYS A 114 -16.49 -28.41 16.37
N LEU A 115 -15.34 -28.27 15.71
CA LEU A 115 -14.59 -29.38 15.11
C LEU A 115 -14.07 -30.36 16.17
N ILE A 116 -13.53 -29.85 17.28
CA ILE A 116 -13.10 -30.65 18.43
C ILE A 116 -14.27 -31.42 19.01
N ASP A 117 -15.41 -30.76 19.22
CA ASP A 117 -16.61 -31.40 19.78
C ASP A 117 -17.11 -32.53 18.89
N ILE A 118 -17.13 -32.33 17.57
CA ILE A 118 -17.53 -33.39 16.63
C ILE A 118 -16.51 -34.54 16.58
N ASN A 119 -15.20 -34.25 16.70
CA ASN A 119 -14.21 -35.31 16.83
C ASN A 119 -14.42 -36.14 18.11
N LYS A 120 -14.79 -35.51 19.24
CA LYS A 120 -15.15 -36.23 20.47
C LYS A 120 -16.38 -37.11 20.27
N GLU A 121 -17.41 -36.60 19.60
CA GLU A 121 -18.60 -37.39 19.27
C GLU A 121 -18.26 -38.59 18.38
N ILE A 122 -17.40 -38.42 17.37
CA ILE A 122 -16.91 -39.49 16.49
C ILE A 122 -16.19 -40.57 17.32
N LEU A 123 -15.25 -40.18 18.18
CA LEU A 123 -14.52 -41.12 19.04
C LEU A 123 -15.45 -41.88 20.00
N ASN A 124 -16.45 -41.21 20.56
CA ASN A 124 -17.45 -41.85 21.42
C ASN A 124 -18.31 -42.86 20.64
N LEU A 125 -18.72 -42.52 19.41
CA LEU A 125 -19.46 -43.44 18.55
C LEU A 125 -18.61 -44.65 18.16
N GLU A 126 -17.33 -44.45 17.86
CA GLU A 126 -16.39 -45.53 17.57
C GLU A 126 -16.23 -46.48 18.76
N ARG A 127 -16.08 -45.95 19.99
CA ARG A 127 -16.08 -46.77 21.21
C ARG A 127 -17.37 -47.55 21.40
N GLN A 128 -18.53 -46.89 21.30
CA GLN A 128 -19.83 -47.55 21.47
C GLN A 128 -20.07 -48.68 20.45
N ILE A 129 -19.55 -48.54 19.23
CA ILE A 129 -19.62 -49.60 18.22
C ILE A 129 -18.71 -50.78 18.57
N ASN A 130 -17.53 -50.51 19.14
CA ASN A 130 -16.56 -51.53 19.49
C ASN A 130 -16.94 -52.29 20.78
N ASP A 131 -17.64 -51.62 21.69
CA ASP A 131 -18.03 -52.16 23.00
C ASP A 131 -19.42 -52.85 23.00
N SER A 132 -20.09 -52.92 21.84
CA SER A 132 -21.46 -53.45 21.71
C SER A 132 -21.54 -54.66 20.78
N ASP A 133 -22.12 -55.74 21.28
CA ASP A 133 -22.40 -56.96 20.49
C ASP A 133 -23.76 -56.91 19.76
N ASP A 134 -24.63 -55.93 20.06
CA ASP A 134 -25.92 -55.77 19.37
C ASP A 134 -25.73 -55.24 17.94
N GLU A 135 -25.90 -56.12 16.95
CA GLU A 135 -25.71 -55.80 15.54
C GLU A 135 -26.68 -54.72 15.01
N ASN A 136 -27.91 -54.67 15.52
CA ASN A 136 -28.90 -53.66 15.12
C ASN A 136 -28.54 -52.28 15.69
N LEU A 137 -28.08 -52.23 16.94
CA LEU A 137 -27.55 -51.01 17.54
C LEU A 137 -26.30 -50.53 16.78
N CYS A 138 -25.36 -51.43 16.52
CA CYS A 138 -24.14 -51.14 15.77
C CYS A 138 -24.43 -50.60 14.35
N LYS A 139 -25.43 -51.14 13.65
CA LYS A 139 -25.88 -50.59 12.35
C LYS A 139 -26.35 -49.14 12.45
N LYS A 140 -27.17 -48.81 13.47
CA LYS A 140 -27.64 -47.44 13.71
C LYS A 140 -26.49 -46.49 14.07
N LEU A 141 -25.57 -46.93 14.92
CA LEU A 141 -24.41 -46.15 15.33
C LEU A 141 -23.45 -45.89 14.15
N ARG A 142 -23.21 -46.87 13.28
CA ARG A 142 -22.40 -46.70 12.05
C ARG A 142 -22.98 -45.67 11.09
N LEU A 143 -24.32 -45.63 10.95
CA LEU A 143 -25.01 -44.57 10.18
C LEU A 143 -24.77 -43.18 10.79
N SER A 144 -24.92 -43.06 12.11
CA SER A 144 -24.64 -41.81 12.84
C SER A 144 -23.18 -41.37 12.68
N LEU A 145 -22.24 -42.32 12.80
CA LEU A 145 -20.81 -42.09 12.60
C LEU A 145 -20.53 -41.54 11.21
N LYS A 146 -21.07 -42.18 10.16
CA LYS A 146 -20.90 -41.73 8.77
C LYS A 146 -21.40 -40.29 8.58
N TYR A 147 -22.55 -39.95 9.16
CA TYR A 147 -23.09 -38.60 9.12
C TYR A 147 -22.16 -37.60 9.82
N LYS A 148 -21.67 -37.91 11.03
CA LYS A 148 -20.76 -37.03 11.80
C LYS A 148 -19.41 -36.83 11.08
N VAL A 149 -18.84 -37.89 10.51
CA VAL A 149 -17.61 -37.81 9.68
C VAL A 149 -17.82 -36.92 8.46
N CYS A 150 -18.96 -37.07 7.76
CA CYS A 150 -19.30 -36.22 6.63
C CYS A 150 -19.43 -34.74 7.06
N LYS A 151 -20.12 -34.48 8.18
CA LYS A 151 -20.28 -33.15 8.75
C LYS A 151 -18.93 -32.52 9.13
N LYS A 152 -18.04 -33.28 9.77
CA LYS A 152 -16.65 -32.88 10.07
C LYS A 152 -15.91 -32.45 8.81
N ASN A 153 -15.93 -33.30 7.78
CA ASN A 153 -15.22 -33.03 6.53
C ASN A 153 -15.76 -31.78 5.83
N ARG A 154 -17.09 -31.60 5.83
CA ARG A 154 -17.73 -30.40 5.29
C ARG A 154 -17.26 -29.13 6.02
N MET A 155 -17.33 -29.09 7.34
CA MET A 155 -16.87 -27.89 8.07
C MET A 155 -15.36 -27.66 7.91
N SER A 156 -14.55 -28.71 7.82
CA SER A 156 -13.11 -28.57 7.60
C SER A 156 -12.83 -27.89 6.25
N ARG A 157 -13.58 -28.25 5.20
CA ARG A 157 -13.47 -27.60 3.89
C ARG A 157 -13.97 -26.16 3.93
N GLU A 158 -15.12 -25.91 4.55
CA GLU A 158 -15.66 -24.55 4.71
C GLU A 158 -14.67 -23.66 5.48
N LEU A 159 -14.02 -24.19 6.53
CA LEU A 159 -12.98 -23.48 7.30
C LEU A 159 -11.82 -23.04 6.41
N VAL A 160 -11.24 -23.95 5.64
CA VAL A 160 -10.11 -23.65 4.73
C VAL A 160 -10.53 -22.61 3.68
N LEU A 161 -11.72 -22.75 3.11
CA LEU A 161 -12.21 -21.80 2.11
C LEU A 161 -12.44 -20.41 2.70
N SER A 162 -13.02 -20.32 3.91
CA SER A 162 -13.19 -19.07 4.64
C SER A 162 -11.84 -18.43 4.96
N ASP A 163 -10.87 -19.22 5.42
CA ASP A 163 -9.51 -18.79 5.75
C ASP A 163 -8.82 -18.13 4.54
N MET A 164 -8.83 -18.84 3.41
CA MET A 164 -8.23 -18.34 2.16
C MET A 164 -8.96 -17.11 1.62
N LYS A 165 -10.29 -17.06 1.74
CA LYS A 165 -11.08 -15.92 1.28
C LYS A 165 -10.79 -14.66 2.11
N GLU A 166 -10.71 -14.79 3.43
CA GLU A 166 -10.36 -13.68 4.32
C GLU A 166 -8.95 -13.14 4.02
N ASP A 167 -7.97 -14.01 3.82
CA ASP A 167 -6.60 -13.61 3.44
C ASP A 167 -6.59 -12.85 2.11
N TYR A 168 -7.33 -13.35 1.11
CA TYR A 168 -7.46 -12.69 -0.18
C TYR A 168 -8.10 -11.30 -0.07
N GLU A 169 -9.18 -11.17 0.70
CA GLU A 169 -9.84 -9.88 0.93
C GLU A 169 -8.93 -8.89 1.68
N CYS A 170 -8.14 -9.38 2.65
CA CYS A 170 -7.13 -8.60 3.34
C CYS A 170 -6.07 -8.05 2.37
N LEU A 171 -5.57 -8.90 1.45
CA LEU A 171 -4.61 -8.50 0.43
C LEU A 171 -5.19 -7.48 -0.56
N ILE A 172 -6.45 -7.61 -0.97
CA ILE A 172 -7.13 -6.60 -1.80
C ILE A 172 -7.19 -5.26 -1.08
N LYS A 173 -7.64 -5.25 0.18
CA LYS A 173 -7.75 -4.00 0.97
C LYS A 173 -6.39 -3.35 1.17
N LEU A 174 -5.36 -4.14 1.47
CA LEU A 174 -3.99 -3.64 1.48
C LEU A 174 -3.65 -2.99 0.14
N LYS A 175 -3.85 -3.69 -0.98
CA LYS A 175 -3.59 -3.15 -2.33
C LYS A 175 -4.33 -1.83 -2.60
N GLU A 176 -5.57 -1.68 -2.14
CA GLU A 176 -6.32 -0.43 -2.23
C GLU A 176 -5.70 0.69 -1.38
N ILE A 177 -5.29 0.39 -0.14
CA ILE A 177 -4.56 1.33 0.73
C ILE A 177 -3.26 1.79 0.03
N PHE A 178 -2.49 0.86 -0.55
CA PHE A 178 -1.28 1.20 -1.32
C PHE A 178 -1.60 2.10 -2.52
N LYS A 179 -2.60 1.74 -3.33
CA LYS A 179 -3.04 2.54 -4.49
C LYS A 179 -3.48 3.95 -4.10
N SER A 180 -4.27 4.09 -3.04
CA SER A 180 -4.76 5.39 -2.55
C SER A 180 -3.63 6.36 -2.17
N ARG A 181 -2.47 5.82 -1.78
CA ARG A 181 -1.27 6.59 -1.43
C ARG A 181 -0.27 6.73 -2.58
N GLY A 182 -0.63 6.31 -3.79
CA GLY A 182 0.22 6.41 -4.98
C GLY A 182 1.41 5.43 -4.97
N LEU A 183 1.34 4.38 -4.16
CA LEU A 183 2.36 3.34 -4.06
C LEU A 183 2.02 2.18 -4.99
N LYS A 184 3.01 1.68 -5.73
CA LYS A 184 2.89 0.44 -6.50
C LYS A 184 3.33 -0.73 -5.62
N LEU A 185 2.45 -1.72 -5.45
CA LEU A 185 2.89 -3.08 -5.15
C LEU A 185 3.52 -3.62 -6.43
N GLY A 186 4.81 -3.99 -6.35
CA GLY A 186 5.51 -4.71 -7.41
C GLY A 186 4.89 -6.07 -7.68
#